data_AF-A0A7Z9TC82-F1
#
_entry.id   AF-A0A7Z9TC82-F1
#
_cell.length_a   1.000
_cell.length_b   1.000
_cell.length_c   1.000
_cell.angle_alpha   90.00
_cell.angle_beta   90.00
_cell.angle_gamma   90.00
#
_symmetry.space_group_name_H-M   'P 1'
#
loop_
_entity.id
_entity.type
_entity.pdbx_description
1 polymer ?
#
loop_
_entity_poly.entity_id
_entity_poly.type
_entity_poly.pdbx_seq_one_letter_code
_entity_poly.pdbx_strand_id
1 'polypeptide(L)'
;MPFPDYEQVDLDSYSGFSNHAFQSANECAFIYSSRGCPYRCYYCHEALVKTVRRRSPENVVLELEEHYHRRGIKNFVFADDI
;
A
#
# COMPACT_ATOMS: atom_id res chain seq x y z
N MET A 1 -11.52 -7.59 -3.78
CA MET A 1 -11.67 -6.79 -2.55
C MET A 1 -11.97 -5.36 -3.00
N PRO A 2 -12.91 -4.64 -2.38
CA PRO A 2 -13.10 -3.22 -2.69
C PRO A 2 -11.87 -2.41 -2.29
N PHE A 3 -11.67 -1.26 -2.92
CA PHE A 3 -10.60 -0.33 -2.53
C PHE A 3 -10.92 0.34 -1.19
N PRO A 4 -9.90 0.74 -0.41
CA PRO A 4 -10.11 1.52 0.80
C PRO A 4 -10.86 2.82 0.49
N ASP A 5 -11.75 3.22 1.38
CA ASP A 5 -12.43 4.50 1.28
C ASP A 5 -11.57 5.60 1.90
N TYR A 6 -10.91 6.38 1.03
CA TYR A 6 -10.05 7.48 1.44
C TYR A 6 -10.79 8.78 1.73
N GLU A 7 -12.09 8.87 1.47
CA GLU A 7 -12.88 10.06 1.81
C GLU A 7 -13.18 10.13 3.32
N GLN A 8 -13.03 9.02 4.04
CA GLN A 8 -13.20 8.94 5.49
C GLN A 8 -11.97 9.40 6.29
N VAL A 9 -10.86 9.74 5.62
CA VAL A 9 -9.61 10.11 6.26
C VAL A 9 -9.12 11.45 5.71
N ASP A 10 -8.83 12.39 6.60
CA ASP A 10 -8.17 13.65 6.22
C ASP A 10 -6.68 13.40 5.98
N LEU A 11 -6.29 13.24 4.72
CA LEU A 11 -4.90 13.01 4.33
C LEU A 11 -4.01 14.23 4.55
N ASP A 12 -4.56 15.45 4.55
CA ASP A 12 -3.78 16.67 4.76
C ASP A 12 -3.29 16.80 6.20
N SER A 13 -3.96 16.14 7.15
CA SER A 13 -3.48 15.98 8.53
C SER A 13 -2.13 15.26 8.63
N TYR A 14 -1.73 14.54 7.57
CA TYR A 14 -0.44 13.85 7.46
C TYR A 14 0.62 14.65 6.68
N SER A 15 0.33 15.90 6.31
CA SER A 15 1.31 16.78 5.66
C SER A 15 2.51 17.05 6.56
N GLY A 16 3.72 17.02 5.99
CA GLY A 16 4.97 17.21 6.73
C GLY A 16 5.50 15.98 7.47
N PHE A 17 4.74 14.88 7.50
CA PHE A 17 5.22 13.59 7.98
C PHE A 17 5.83 12.79 6.83
N SER A 18 7.03 12.25 7.05
CA SER A 18 7.68 11.34 6.11
C SER A 18 7.31 9.89 6.45
N ASN A 19 6.99 9.11 5.43
CA ASN A 19 6.72 7.68 5.58
C ASN A 19 8.03 6.85 5.56
N HIS A 20 7.91 5.53 5.72
CA HIS A 20 9.07 4.61 5.70
C HIS A 20 9.80 4.54 4.34
N ALA A 21 9.20 5.03 3.27
CA ALA A 21 9.80 5.16 1.94
C ALA A 21 10.34 6.57 1.66
N PHE A 22 10.45 7.41 2.70
CA PHE A 22 10.91 8.80 2.64
C PHE A 22 10.08 9.70 1.71
N GLN A 23 8.79 9.40 1.54
CA GLN A 23 7.83 10.23 0.83
C GLN A 23 6.95 11.01 1.82
N SER A 24 6.43 12.17 1.41
CA SER A 24 5.40 12.86 2.19
C SER A 24 4.17 11.96 2.30
N ALA A 25 3.68 11.75 3.53
CA ALA A 25 2.63 10.78 3.81
C ALA A 25 1.29 11.13 3.14
N ASN A 26 1.04 12.41 2.88
CA ASN A 26 -0.16 12.89 2.17
C ASN A 26 -0.03 12.87 0.62
N GLU A 27 1.17 12.70 0.07
CA GLU A 27 1.43 12.77 -1.38
C GLU A 27 1.76 11.40 -2.01
N CYS A 28 1.61 10.33 -1.25
CA CYS A 28 1.90 8.98 -1.72
C CYS A 28 0.81 7.98 -1.34
N ALA A 29 0.83 6.84 -2.03
CA ALA A 29 -0.07 5.73 -1.76
C ALA A 29 0.72 4.44 -1.54
N PHE A 30 0.37 3.73 -0.48
CA PHE A 30 0.86 2.39 -0.23
C PHE A 30 -0.05 1.38 -0.93
N ILE A 31 0.55 0.56 -1.79
CA ILE A 31 -0.15 -0.45 -2.59
C ILE A 31 0.36 -1.83 -2.18
N TYR A 32 -0.56 -2.77 -2.07
CA TYR A 32 -0.23 -4.19 -1.92
C TYR A 32 -0.59 -4.91 -3.20
N SER A 33 0.38 -5.54 -3.86
CA SER A 33 0.14 -6.50 -4.95
C SER A 33 -0.07 -7.91 -4.40
N SER A 34 0.49 -8.18 -3.23
CA SER A 34 0.38 -9.44 -2.52
C SER A 34 0.45 -9.24 -1.00
N ARG A 35 0.06 -10.27 -0.25
CA ARG A 35 0.18 -10.30 1.22
C ARG A 35 0.61 -11.66 1.70
N GLY A 36 1.50 -11.67 2.68
CA GLY A 36 2.05 -12.87 3.29
C GLY A 36 3.32 -13.34 2.58
N CYS A 37 4.14 -14.08 3.30
CA CYS A 37 5.48 -14.46 2.86
C CYS A 37 5.71 -15.94 3.18
N PRO A 38 6.13 -16.78 2.21
CA PRO A 38 6.23 -18.22 2.42
C PRO A 38 7.46 -18.61 3.25
N TYR A 39 8.36 -17.65 3.51
CA TYR A 39 9.59 -17.89 4.24
C TYR A 39 9.34 -18.09 5.75
N ARG A 40 10.18 -18.93 6.34
CA ARG A 40 10.18 -19.28 7.77
C ARG A 40 11.41 -18.73 8.48
N CYS A 41 11.75 -17.47 8.21
CA CYS A 41 12.91 -16.82 8.79
C CYS A 41 12.77 -16.75 10.32
N TYR A 42 13.79 -17.21 11.05
CA TYR A 42 13.81 -17.26 12.51
C TYR A 42 13.65 -15.88 13.17
N TYR A 43 14.11 -14.83 12.50
CA TYR A 43 14.10 -13.45 12.99
C TYR A 43 12.91 -12.62 12.48
N CYS A 44 12.07 -13.16 11.60
CA CYS A 44 11.01 -12.37 10.95
C CYS A 44 9.72 -12.42 11.77
N HIS A 45 9.29 -11.26 12.28
CA HIS A 45 8.03 -11.10 13.00
C HIS A 45 6.85 -10.68 12.09
N GLU A 46 7.15 -10.09 10.93
CA GLU A 46 6.16 -9.44 10.05
C GLU A 46 5.27 -10.41 9.28
N ALA A 47 5.84 -11.54 8.82
CA ALA A 47 5.09 -12.56 8.09
C ALA A 47 4.28 -13.47 9.04
N LEU A 48 3.26 -12.92 9.71
CA LEU A 48 2.29 -13.69 10.52
C LEU A 48 1.53 -14.72 9.64
N VAL A 49 1.36 -14.42 8.36
CA VAL A 49 0.69 -15.30 7.39
C VAL A 49 1.73 -15.93 6.46
N LYS A 50 1.87 -17.26 6.56
CA LYS A 50 2.82 -18.07 5.75
C LYS A 50 2.31 -18.45 4.36
N THR A 51 1.11 -18.01 4.01
CA THR A 51 0.50 -18.22 2.70
C THR A 51 0.51 -16.91 1.93
N VAL A 52 1.10 -16.91 0.75
CA VAL A 52 1.08 -15.75 -0.15
C VAL A 52 -0.28 -15.70 -0.83
N ARG A 53 -0.97 -14.57 -0.68
CA ARG A 53 -2.18 -14.25 -1.43
C ARG A 53 -1.86 -13.10 -2.37
N ARG A 54 -2.12 -13.29 -3.66
CA ARG A 54 -1.87 -12.28 -4.70
C ARG A 54 -3.18 -11.65 -5.13
N ARG A 55 -3.15 -10.37 -5.46
CA ARG A 55 -4.24 -9.70 -6.19
C ARG A 55 -4.05 -9.94 -7.68
N SER A 56 -5.12 -9.79 -8.45
CA SER A 56 -4.99 -9.78 -9.90
C SER A 56 -4.29 -8.49 -10.34
N PRO A 57 -3.44 -8.52 -11.39
CA PRO A 57 -2.78 -7.31 -11.90
C PRO A 57 -3.79 -6.21 -12.25
N GLU A 58 -4.92 -6.56 -12.83
CA GLU A 58 -5.98 -5.63 -13.22
C GLU A 58 -6.54 -4.90 -12.01
N ASN A 59 -6.73 -5.60 -10.89
CA ASN A 59 -7.23 -5.00 -9.66
C ASN A 59 -6.20 -4.05 -9.02
N VAL A 60 -4.90 -4.30 -9.21
CA VAL A 60 -3.84 -3.39 -8.75
C VAL A 60 -3.78 -2.15 -9.63
N VAL A 61 -3.84 -2.31 -10.96
CA VAL A 61 -3.85 -1.19 -11.91
C VAL A 61 -5.06 -0.28 -11.69
N LEU A 62 -6.25 -0.84 -11.50
CA LEU A 62 -7.46 -0.06 -11.20
C LEU A 62 -7.32 0.77 -9.91
N GLU A 63 -6.61 0.27 -8.90
CA GLU A 63 -6.33 1.05 -7.70
C GLU A 63 -5.34 2.18 -7.98
N LEU A 64 -4.26 1.91 -8.72
CA LEU A 64 -3.30 2.93 -9.15
C LEU A 64 -3.99 4.06 -9.93
N GLU A 65 -4.88 3.70 -10.87
CA GLU A 65 -5.68 4.65 -11.65
C GLU A 65 -6.61 5.47 -10.75
N GLU A 66 -7.27 4.85 -9.78
CA GLU A 66 -8.13 5.54 -8.82
C GLU A 66 -7.35 6.60 -8.02
N HIS A 67 -6.17 6.24 -7.52
CA HIS A 67 -5.26 7.16 -6.84
C HIS A 67 -4.78 8.30 -7.76
N TYR A 68 -4.42 7.97 -8.99
CA TYR A 68 -3.91 8.94 -9.96
C TYR A 68 -5.00 9.93 -10.38
N HIS A 69 -6.18 9.44 -10.77
CA HIS A 69 -7.25 10.26 -11.34
C HIS A 69 -8.05 11.02 -10.29
N ARG A 70 -8.41 10.40 -9.15
CA ARG A 70 -9.24 11.08 -8.14
C ARG A 70 -8.43 11.90 -7.15
N ARG A 71 -7.19 11.50 -6.87
CA ARG A 71 -6.37 12.11 -5.80
C ARG A 71 -5.09 12.77 -6.31
N GLY A 72 -4.75 12.63 -7.59
CA GLY A 72 -3.55 13.24 -8.17
C GLY A 72 -2.24 12.61 -7.66
N ILE A 73 -2.30 11.46 -7.00
CA ILE A 73 -1.13 10.77 -6.44
C ILE A 73 -0.30 10.17 -7.57
N LYS A 74 1.01 10.40 -7.54
CA LYS A 74 1.97 9.89 -8.54
C LYS A 74 3.06 9.02 -7.91
N ASN A 75 3.19 9.06 -6.60
CA ASN A 75 4.18 8.30 -5.84
C ASN A 75 3.51 7.09 -5.22
N PHE A 76 3.95 5.90 -5.63
CA PHE A 76 3.39 4.63 -5.17
C PHE A 76 4.47 3.80 -4.49
N VAL A 77 4.16 3.28 -3.31
CA VAL A 77 5.06 2.44 -2.51
C VAL A 77 4.44 1.06 -2.41
N PHE A 78 5.13 0.03 -2.92
CA PHE A 78 4.71 -1.36 -2.75
C PHE A 78 5.20 -1.89 -1.41
N ALA A 79 4.29 -2.39 -0.57
CA ALA A 79 4.58 -2.85 0.79
C ALA A 79 4.35 -4.36 0.99
N ASP A 80 4.56 -5.16 -0.05
CA ASP A 80 4.25 -6.59 -0.07
C ASP A 80 5.03 -7.44 0.96
N ASP A 81 6.18 -6.94 1.39
CA ASP A 81 7.14 -7.60 2.29
C ASP A 81 7.02 -7.17 3.76
N ILE A 82 6.19 -6.15 4.05
CA ILE A 82 5.85 -5.65 5.39
C ILE A 82 4.67 -6.44 6.00
#